data_AF-A0A4U8Z0S1-F1
#
_entry.id   AF-A0A4U8Z0S1-F1
#
_cell.length_a   1.000
_cell.length_b   1.000
_cell.length_c   1.000
_cell.angle_alpha   90.00
_cell.angle_beta   90.00
_cell.angle_gamma   90.00
#
_symmetry.space_group_name_H-M   'P 1'
#
loop_
_entity.id
_entity.type
_entity.pdbx_description
1 polymer ?
#
loop_
_entity_poly.entity_id
_entity_poly.type
_entity_poly.pdbx_seq_one_letter_code
_entity_poly.pdbx_strand_id
1 'polypeptide(L)'
;MDLKALHAKIGELALENDFFGRRAHQGRHAERKAMIDRNHDLPISRQAKILNISRGSVYYKPRPVSAEDLALMRRIDELHLEFPFAGSRMLRDFLNREGVAAGRRHVATLMKRMGIEAIYRRPNTSKPAPVTRFTRICCAD
;
A
#
# COMPACT_ATOMS: atom_id res chain seq x y z
N MET A 1 -22.57 -23.88 -32.83
CA MET A 1 -22.33 -22.57 -32.19
C MET A 1 -23.67 -22.06 -31.72
N ASP A 2 -23.94 -22.11 -30.41
CA ASP A 2 -25.29 -21.95 -29.88
C ASP A 2 -25.66 -20.45 -29.80
N LEU A 3 -26.61 -20.01 -30.66
CA LEU A 3 -27.06 -18.61 -30.74
C LEU A 3 -27.61 -18.09 -29.41
N LYS A 4 -28.18 -18.98 -28.59
CA LYS A 4 -28.63 -18.67 -27.22
C LYS A 4 -27.49 -18.35 -26.28
N ALA A 5 -26.38 -19.09 -26.38
CA ALA A 5 -25.19 -18.84 -25.57
C ALA A 5 -24.50 -17.52 -25.97
N LEU A 6 -24.56 -17.16 -27.25
CA LEU A 6 -24.04 -15.89 -27.75
C LEU A 6 -24.89 -14.71 -27.26
N HIS A 7 -26.22 -14.77 -27.37
CA HIS A 7 -27.11 -13.72 -26.88
C HIS A 7 -27.08 -13.55 -25.36
N ALA A 8 -26.92 -14.65 -24.61
CA ALA A 8 -26.69 -14.58 -23.16
C ALA A 8 -25.39 -13.84 -22.84
N LYS A 9 -24.30 -14.13 -23.56
CA LYS A 9 -23.02 -13.42 -23.43
C LYS A 9 -23.11 -11.96 -23.86
N ILE A 10 -23.88 -11.64 -24.90
CA ILE A 10 -24.09 -10.26 -25.37
C ILE A 10 -24.88 -9.46 -24.34
N GLY A 11 -25.95 -10.04 -23.76
CA GLY A 11 -26.73 -9.40 -22.70
C GLY A 11 -25.90 -9.20 -21.42
N GLU A 12 -25.09 -10.20 -21.05
CA GLU A 12 -24.16 -10.11 -19.93
C GLU A 12 -23.12 -9.02 -20.16
N LEU A 13 -22.50 -8.96 -21.34
CA LEU A 13 -21.50 -7.94 -21.68
C LEU A 13 -22.11 -6.53 -21.85
N ALA A 14 -23.37 -6.40 -22.25
CA ALA A 14 -24.05 -5.10 -22.34
C ALA A 14 -24.28 -4.50 -20.94
N LEU A 15 -24.73 -5.33 -19.98
CA LEU A 15 -24.87 -4.93 -18.57
C LEU A 15 -23.52 -4.51 -17.95
N GLU A 16 -22.41 -5.12 -18.38
CA GLU A 16 -21.07 -4.80 -17.87
C GLU A 16 -20.47 -3.51 -18.45
N ASN A 17 -20.74 -3.20 -19.73
CA ASN A 17 -20.01 -2.18 -20.47
C ASN A 17 -20.64 -0.77 -20.42
N ASP A 18 -21.92 -0.63 -20.13
CA ASP A 18 -22.62 0.66 -20.28
C ASP A 18 -22.28 1.69 -19.19
N PHE A 19 -21.89 1.26 -17.99
CA PHE A 19 -21.64 2.17 -16.87
C PHE A 19 -20.20 2.08 -16.33
N PHE A 20 -19.69 0.85 -16.16
CA PHE A 20 -18.44 0.61 -15.45
C PHE A 20 -17.19 0.73 -16.34
N GLY A 21 -17.25 0.32 -17.61
CA GLY A 21 -16.05 0.19 -18.44
C GLY A 21 -15.28 1.49 -18.69
N ARG A 22 -15.94 2.59 -19.10
CA ARG A 22 -15.22 3.82 -19.50
C ARG A 22 -15.00 4.83 -18.38
N ARG A 23 -15.99 5.04 -17.50
CA ARG A 23 -15.88 6.03 -16.40
C ARG A 23 -15.14 5.49 -15.19
N ALA A 24 -15.27 4.20 -14.88
CA ALA A 24 -14.67 3.70 -13.65
C ALA A 24 -13.14 3.69 -13.71
N HIS A 25 -12.53 3.45 -14.87
CA HIS A 25 -11.06 3.44 -14.99
C HIS A 25 -10.41 4.83 -14.87
N GLN A 26 -11.18 5.91 -14.88
CA GLN A 26 -10.68 7.27 -14.74
C GLN A 26 -10.58 7.72 -13.27
N GLY A 27 -11.29 7.04 -12.37
CA GLY A 27 -11.37 7.42 -10.96
C GLY A 27 -10.27 6.84 -10.07
N ARG A 28 -10.00 7.53 -8.95
CA ARG A 28 -9.11 7.02 -7.90
C ARG A 28 -9.68 5.72 -7.31
N HIS A 29 -8.82 4.89 -6.71
CA HIS A 29 -9.23 3.60 -6.14
C HIS A 29 -10.41 3.71 -5.13
N ALA A 30 -10.51 4.80 -4.36
CA ALA A 30 -11.63 5.06 -3.46
C ALA A 30 -12.95 5.31 -4.21
N GLU A 31 -12.91 6.07 -5.31
CA GLU A 31 -14.07 6.36 -6.16
C GLU A 31 -14.57 5.09 -6.84
N ARG A 32 -13.64 4.29 -7.40
CA ARG A 32 -13.99 2.99 -7.99
C ARG A 32 -14.64 2.05 -6.97
N LYS A 33 -14.20 2.08 -5.72
CA LYS A 33 -14.81 1.28 -4.65
C LYS A 33 -16.21 1.77 -4.27
N ALA A 34 -16.46 3.08 -4.31
CA ALA A 34 -17.78 3.65 -4.05
C ALA A 34 -18.83 3.30 -5.12
N MET A 35 -18.39 2.93 -6.33
CA MET A 35 -19.26 2.48 -7.42
C MET A 35 -19.78 1.05 -7.25
N ILE A 36 -19.31 0.30 -6.26
CA ILE A 36 -19.78 -1.07 -6.00
C ILE A 36 -21.13 -1.03 -5.29
N ASP A 37 -22.15 -1.61 -5.90
CA ASP A 37 -23.49 -1.76 -5.34
C ASP A 37 -23.76 -3.22 -4.96
N ARG A 38 -24.23 -3.45 -3.73
CA ARG A 38 -24.57 -4.78 -3.23
C ARG A 38 -25.95 -5.25 -3.69
N ASN A 39 -26.81 -4.33 -4.11
CA ASN A 39 -28.19 -4.61 -4.52
C ASN A 39 -28.34 -4.80 -6.03
N HIS A 40 -27.26 -4.70 -6.80
CA HIS A 40 -27.28 -4.91 -8.24
C HIS A 40 -27.34 -6.41 -8.58
N ASP A 41 -28.07 -6.75 -9.64
CA ASP A 41 -28.14 -8.10 -10.24
C ASP A 41 -26.78 -8.78 -10.50
N LEU A 42 -25.71 -8.01 -10.69
CA LEU A 42 -24.35 -8.55 -10.89
C LEU A 42 -23.68 -8.90 -9.55
N PRO A 43 -23.03 -10.07 -9.43
CA PRO A 43 -22.33 -10.42 -8.21
C PRO A 43 -21.15 -9.47 -7.97
N ILE A 44 -20.84 -9.19 -6.69
CA ILE A 44 -19.74 -8.30 -6.27
C ILE A 44 -18.39 -8.70 -6.89
N SER A 45 -18.18 -10.00 -7.15
CA SER A 45 -16.99 -10.50 -7.84
C SER A 45 -16.86 -10.02 -9.29
N ARG A 46 -17.98 -10.00 -10.04
CA ARG A 46 -18.04 -9.46 -11.40
C ARG A 46 -17.83 -7.94 -11.37
N GLN A 47 -18.52 -7.22 -10.49
CA GLN A 47 -18.36 -5.78 -10.35
C GLN A 47 -16.91 -5.38 -10.02
N ALA A 48 -16.27 -6.06 -9.08
CA ALA A 48 -14.86 -5.81 -8.74
C ALA A 48 -13.92 -6.09 -9.93
N LYS A 49 -14.21 -7.12 -10.73
CA LYS A 49 -13.44 -7.46 -11.93
C LYS A 49 -13.56 -6.37 -12.99
N ILE A 50 -14.77 -5.86 -13.24
CA ILE A 50 -15.01 -4.79 -14.23
C ILE A 50 -14.35 -3.49 -13.76
N LEU A 51 -14.42 -3.18 -12.46
CA LEU A 51 -13.79 -2.00 -11.85
C LEU A 51 -12.26 -2.11 -11.71
N ASN A 52 -11.67 -3.26 -12.05
CA ASN A 52 -10.26 -3.59 -11.85
C ASN A 52 -9.80 -3.37 -10.39
N ILE A 53 -10.59 -3.85 -9.43
CA ILE A 53 -10.29 -3.83 -7.99
C ILE A 53 -10.16 -5.26 -7.48
N SER A 54 -9.22 -5.51 -6.57
CA SER A 54 -9.14 -6.82 -5.91
C SER A 54 -10.38 -7.07 -5.04
N ARG A 55 -10.93 -8.28 -5.09
CA ARG A 55 -12.11 -8.66 -4.28
C ARG A 55 -11.93 -8.36 -2.79
N GLY A 56 -10.73 -8.57 -2.25
CA GLY A 56 -10.43 -8.29 -0.84
C GLY A 56 -10.51 -6.80 -0.47
N SER A 57 -10.14 -5.92 -1.41
CA SER A 57 -10.20 -4.47 -1.20
C SER A 57 -11.64 -3.96 -1.05
N VAL A 58 -12.62 -4.62 -1.68
CA VAL A 58 -14.05 -4.28 -1.53
C VAL A 58 -14.50 -4.36 -0.08
N TYR A 59 -14.11 -5.45 0.60
CA TYR A 59 -14.50 -5.70 1.99
C TYR A 59 -13.63 -4.96 3.02
N TYR A 60 -12.42 -4.54 2.63
CA TYR A 60 -11.49 -3.87 3.53
C TYR A 60 -11.98 -2.49 3.95
N LYS A 61 -12.32 -2.27 5.22
CA LYS A 61 -12.58 -0.92 5.74
C LYS A 61 -11.26 -0.28 6.16
N PRO A 62 -10.96 0.96 5.76
CA PRO A 62 -9.74 1.64 6.20
C PRO A 62 -9.76 1.74 7.73
N ARG A 63 -8.73 1.18 8.39
CA ARG A 63 -8.59 1.26 9.84
C ARG A 63 -8.01 2.63 10.20
N PRO A 64 -8.67 3.41 11.09
CA PRO A 64 -8.09 4.65 11.60
C PRO A 64 -6.81 4.35 12.38
N VAL A 65 -5.91 5.33 12.44
CA VAL A 65 -4.70 5.25 13.26
C VAL A 65 -5.13 5.17 14.73
N SER A 66 -4.56 4.25 15.52
CA SER A 66 -4.83 4.21 16.97
C SER A 66 -4.21 5.45 17.64
N ALA A 67 -4.73 5.82 18.81
CA ALA A 67 -4.15 6.91 19.61
C ALA A 67 -2.69 6.63 20.01
N GLU A 68 -2.37 5.36 20.27
CA GLU A 68 -1.02 4.86 20.54
C GLU A 68 -0.08 5.08 19.36
N ASP A 69 -0.51 4.71 18.15
CA ASP A 69 0.25 4.92 16.92
C ASP A 69 0.46 6.42 16.66
N LEU A 70 -0.52 7.27 16.97
CA LEU A 70 -0.40 8.74 16.84
C LEU A 70 0.64 9.31 17.82
N ALA A 71 0.64 8.86 19.07
CA ALA A 71 1.65 9.25 20.05
C ALA A 71 3.05 8.80 19.59
N LEU A 72 3.15 7.59 19.06
CA LEU A 72 4.41 7.06 18.54
C LEU A 72 4.89 7.81 17.28
N MET A 73 3.98 8.20 16.38
CA MET A 73 4.29 9.03 15.22
C MET A 73 4.89 10.38 15.65
N ARG A 74 4.28 11.06 16.63
CA ARG A 74 4.80 12.34 17.15
C ARG A 74 6.19 12.18 17.74
N ARG A 75 6.42 11.11 18.53
CA ARG A 75 7.73 10.88 19.12
C ARG A 75 8.80 10.55 18.08
N ILE A 76 8.45 9.77 17.06
CA ILE A 76 9.36 9.47 15.94
C ILE A 76 9.70 10.75 15.17
N ASP A 77 8.74 11.66 14.97
CA ASP A 77 8.97 12.94 14.30
C ASP A 77 9.97 13.82 15.07
N GLU A 78 9.77 13.97 16.38
CA GLU A 78 10.72 14.67 17.27
C GLU A 78 12.13 14.08 17.19
N LEU A 79 12.26 12.75 17.30
CA LEU A 79 13.54 12.06 17.21
C LEU A 79 14.18 12.20 15.81
N HIS A 80 13.38 12.33 14.76
CA HIS A 80 13.90 12.52 13.41
C HIS A 80 14.42 13.94 13.19
N LEU A 81 13.81 14.95 13.83
CA LEU A 81 14.31 16.33 13.82
C LEU A 81 15.66 16.45 14.54
N GLU A 82 15.82 15.74 15.67
CA GLU A 82 17.10 15.69 16.40
C GLU A 82 18.17 14.86 15.65
N PHE A 83 17.77 13.76 15.03
CA PHE A 83 18.66 12.80 14.38
C PHE A 83 18.20 12.48 12.95
N PRO A 84 18.52 13.33 11.95
CA PRO A 84 18.07 13.13 10.56
C PRO A 84 18.67 11.88 9.88
N PHE A 85 19.72 11.29 10.46
CA PHE A 85 20.35 10.05 10.02
C PHE A 85 19.77 8.79 10.70
N ALA A 86 18.86 8.93 11.66
CA ALA A 86 18.31 7.81 12.41
C ALA A 86 17.26 7.06 11.57
N GLY A 87 17.63 5.86 11.11
CA GLY A 87 16.71 4.94 10.45
C GLY A 87 15.90 4.10 11.43
N SER A 88 15.01 3.26 10.90
CA SER A 88 14.11 2.39 11.70
C SER A 88 14.80 1.53 12.77
N ARG A 89 16.08 1.17 12.60
CA ARG A 89 16.84 0.42 13.61
C ARG A 89 17.25 1.30 14.79
N MET A 90 17.73 2.51 14.52
CA MET A 90 18.17 3.45 15.56
C MET A 90 16.99 4.02 16.33
N LEU A 91 15.92 4.38 15.61
CA LEU A 91 14.68 4.87 16.22
C LEU A 91 14.06 3.83 17.16
N ARG A 92 14.07 2.55 16.78
CA ARG A 92 13.67 1.45 17.67
C ARG A 92 14.48 1.47 18.97
N ASP A 93 15.79 1.64 18.88
CA ASP A 93 16.68 1.58 20.04
C ASP A 93 16.50 2.81 20.95
N PHE A 94 16.23 3.99 20.38
CA PHE A 94 15.84 5.19 21.15
C PHE A 94 14.52 4.99 21.87
N LEU A 95 13.48 4.51 21.17
CA LEU A 95 12.18 4.23 21.76
C LEU A 95 12.27 3.16 22.86
N ASN A 96 13.09 2.13 22.67
CA ASN A 96 13.32 1.11 23.71
C ASN A 96 14.00 1.68 24.96
N ARG A 97 14.92 2.65 24.81
CA ARG A 97 15.56 3.35 25.95
C ARG A 97 14.57 4.22 26.71
N GLU A 98 13.56 4.73 26.02
CA GLU A 98 12.46 5.51 26.60
C GLU A 98 11.35 4.63 27.22
N GLY A 99 11.50 3.29 27.17
CA GLY A 99 10.53 2.34 27.71
C GLY A 99 9.36 2.03 26.78
N VAL A 100 9.39 2.52 25.53
CA VAL A 100 8.36 2.25 24.52
C VAL A 100 8.78 1.03 23.70
N ALA A 101 8.13 -0.11 23.95
CA ALA A 101 8.40 -1.36 23.23
C ALA A 101 7.79 -1.34 21.81
N ALA A 102 8.46 -0.68 20.86
CA ALA A 102 8.06 -0.63 19.46
C ALA A 102 8.92 -1.58 18.61
N GLY A 103 8.29 -2.48 17.86
CA GLY A 103 9.02 -3.38 16.94
C GLY A 103 9.59 -2.66 15.72
N ARG A 104 10.72 -3.15 15.16
CA ARG A 104 11.34 -2.57 13.94
C ARG A 104 10.35 -2.42 12.78
N ARG A 105 9.53 -3.44 12.53
CA ARG A 105 8.53 -3.41 11.44
C ARG A 105 7.50 -2.32 11.67
N HIS A 106 7.07 -2.14 12.91
CA HIS A 106 6.10 -1.13 13.27
C HIS A 106 6.66 0.28 13.05
N VAL A 107 7.87 0.56 13.57
CA VAL A 107 8.59 1.82 13.31
C VAL A 107 8.79 2.07 11.82
N ALA A 108 9.21 1.06 11.05
CA ALA A 108 9.42 1.20 9.60
C ALA A 108 8.11 1.50 8.84
N THR A 109 6.98 0.89 9.24
CA THR A 109 5.68 1.18 8.65
C THR A 109 5.23 2.60 8.97
N LEU A 110 5.45 3.07 10.20
CA LEU A 110 5.14 4.44 10.61
C LEU A 110 6.00 5.46 9.86
N MET A 111 7.31 5.23 9.72
CA MET A 111 8.19 6.06 8.89
C MET A 111 7.69 6.17 7.45
N LYS A 112 7.35 5.04 6.81
CA LYS A 112 6.79 5.03 5.45
C LYS A 112 5.47 5.78 5.35
N ARG A 113 4.62 5.70 6.37
CA ARG A 113 3.32 6.37 6.40
C ARG A 113 3.47 7.89 6.56
N MET A 114 4.50 8.34 7.26
CA MET A 114 4.82 9.76 7.45
C MET A 114 5.71 10.34 6.33
N GLY A 115 6.32 9.50 5.50
CA GLY A 115 7.28 9.94 4.48
C GLY A 115 8.66 10.32 5.03
N ILE A 116 8.98 9.82 6.24
CA ILE A 116 10.27 10.07 6.89
C ILE A 116 11.30 9.06 6.37
N GLU A 117 12.38 9.58 5.79
CA GLU A 117 13.51 8.79 5.32
C GLU A 117 14.80 9.24 6.01
N ALA A 118 15.59 8.27 6.45
CA ALA A 118 16.89 8.56 7.04
C ALA A 118 17.85 9.05 5.94
N ILE A 119 18.42 10.23 6.16
CA ILE A 119 19.36 10.83 5.23
C ILE A 119 20.71 10.14 5.43
N TYR A 120 21.03 9.24 4.50
CA TYR A 120 22.34 8.59 4.44
C TYR A 120 23.14 9.10 3.26
N ARG A 121 24.46 9.18 3.46
CA ARG A 121 25.41 9.38 2.37
C ARG A 121 25.33 8.15 1.48
N ARG A 122 24.81 8.32 0.26
CA ARG A 122 24.82 7.25 -0.73
C ARG A 122 26.27 6.80 -0.97
N PRO A 123 26.51 5.51 -1.21
CA PRO A 123 27.84 5.03 -1.60
C PRO A 123 28.33 5.83 -2.80
N ASN A 124 29.58 6.30 -2.76
CA ASN A 124 30.19 6.97 -3.90
C ASN A 124 30.37 5.91 -5.01
N THR A 125 29.44 5.85 -5.95
CA THR A 125 29.49 4.93 -7.10
C THR A 125 30.68 5.21 -8.03
N SER A 126 31.32 6.37 -7.89
CA SER A 126 32.55 6.75 -8.60
C SER A 126 33.82 6.13 -8.03
N LYS A 127 33.78 5.55 -6.82
CA LYS A 127 34.92 4.85 -6.23
C LYS A 127 34.61 3.36 -6.16
N PRO A 128 35.43 2.47 -6.74
CA PRO A 128 35.25 1.04 -6.55
C PRO A 128 35.34 0.73 -5.06
N ALA A 129 34.36 -0.02 -4.56
CA ALA A 129 34.37 -0.46 -3.16
C ALA A 129 35.64 -1.28 -2.91
N PRO A 130 36.32 -1.11 -1.75
CA PRO A 130 37.40 -2.01 -1.38
C PRO A 130 36.85 -3.44 -1.40
N VAL A 131 37.59 -4.35 -2.02
CA VAL A 131 37.17 -5.72 -2.35
C VAL A 131 36.97 -6.59 -1.09
N THR A 132 35.97 -6.29 -0.29
CA THR A 132 35.46 -7.23 0.71
C THR A 132 34.57 -8.23 -0.02
N ARG A 133 35.02 -9.48 -0.13
CA ARG A 133 34.22 -10.61 -0.61
C ARG A 133 32.98 -10.76 0.29
N PHE A 134 31.87 -10.17 -0.11
CA PHE A 134 30.55 -10.52 0.40
C PHE A 134 29.60 -10.73 -0.77
N THR A 135 28.86 -11.83 -0.63
CA THR A 135 27.92 -12.48 -1.53
C THR A 135 26.99 -11.55 -2.31
N ARG A 136 26.66 -12.00 -3.53
CA ARG A 136 25.48 -11.57 -4.32
C ARG A 136 24.29 -11.26 -3.40
N ILE A 137 24.00 -9.98 -3.21
CA ILE A 137 22.63 -9.55 -2.95
C ILE A 137 22.06 -9.26 -4.32
N CYS A 138 21.41 -10.28 -4.89
CA CYS A 138 20.40 -10.06 -5.91
C CYS A 138 19.28 -9.26 -5.23
N CYS A 139 19.08 -8.01 -5.63
CA CYS A 139 17.83 -7.32 -5.35
C CYS A 139 16.78 -7.90 -6.31
N ALA A 140 15.88 -8.72 -5.76
CA ALA A 140 14.55 -8.95 -6.26
C ALA A 140 13.57 -8.57 -5.13
N ASP A 141 12.40 -8.09 -5.55
CA ASP A 141 11.24 -7.55 -4.81
C ASP A 141 11.17 -6.01 -4.69
#